data_AF-A0A075GXG5-F1
#
_entry.id   AF-A0A075GXG5-F1
#
_cell.length_a   1.000
_cell.length_b   1.000
_cell.length_c   1.000
_cell.angle_alpha   90.00
_cell.angle_beta   90.00
_cell.angle_gamma   90.00
#
_symmetry.space_group_name_H-M   'P 1'
#
loop_
_entity.id
_entity.type
_entity.pdbx_description
1 polymer ?
#
loop_
_entity_poly.entity_id
_entity_poly.type
_entity_poly.pdbx_seq_one_letter_code
_entity_poly.pdbx_strand_id
1 'polypeptide(L)'
;MDVDAFKDQADVMGFTRIILTNTGRSTLTNIVVDFGNYQERIPKLPSGQKLMVSPQSGDFDIAELDEVTVTADNGIHITKKYRQTPKMPGMIGGMG
;
A
#
# COMPACT_ATOMS: atom_id res chain seq x y z
N MET A 1 14.32 -1.92 -4.53
CA MET A 1 13.18 -1.95 -3.62
C MET A 1 11.99 -2.52 -4.36
N ASP A 2 11.21 -3.34 -3.70
CA ASP A 2 9.93 -3.86 -4.20
C ASP A 2 8.78 -3.32 -3.34
N VAL A 3 7.63 -3.09 -3.98
CA VAL A 3 6.44 -2.52 -3.36
C VAL A 3 5.24 -3.34 -3.79
N ASP A 4 4.61 -4.01 -2.82
CA ASP A 4 3.34 -4.70 -3.01
C ASP A 4 2.21 -3.89 -2.34
N ALA A 5 1.34 -3.31 -3.16
CA ALA A 5 0.21 -2.50 -2.73
C ALA A 5 -1.11 -3.26 -2.95
N PHE A 6 -1.88 -3.44 -1.88
CA PHE A 6 -3.15 -4.13 -1.89
C PHE A 6 -4.22 -3.32 -1.15
N LYS A 7 -5.42 -3.25 -1.72
CA LYS A 7 -6.61 -2.72 -1.04
C LYS A 7 -7.75 -3.72 -1.13
N ASP A 8 -8.45 -3.90 -0.02
CA ASP A 8 -9.71 -4.65 0.04
C ASP A 8 -10.86 -3.70 0.37
N GLN A 9 -11.95 -3.84 -0.36
CA GLN A 9 -13.18 -3.05 -0.24
C GLN A 9 -14.41 -3.98 -0.18
N ALA A 10 -14.21 -5.27 0.10
CA ALA A 10 -15.31 -6.22 0.22
C ALA A 10 -16.22 -5.93 1.42
N ASP A 11 -15.67 -5.34 2.49
CA ASP A 11 -16.39 -5.01 3.73
C ASP A 11 -16.53 -3.50 3.95
N VAL A 12 -17.49 -3.12 4.81
CA VAL A 12 -17.82 -1.72 5.16
C VAL A 12 -16.63 -0.93 5.71
N MET A 13 -15.63 -1.61 6.31
CA MET A 13 -14.45 -0.96 6.86
C MET A 13 -13.24 -0.94 5.93
N GLY A 14 -13.20 -1.78 4.88
CA GLY A 14 -12.05 -1.94 3.99
C GLY A 14 -10.70 -2.13 4.70
N PHE A 15 -9.63 -2.34 3.93
CA PHE A 15 -8.27 -2.09 4.44
C PHE A 15 -7.31 -1.86 3.28
N THR A 16 -6.19 -1.21 3.57
CA THR A 16 -5.04 -1.15 2.67
C THR A 16 -3.81 -1.74 3.35
N ARG A 17 -2.97 -2.39 2.55
CA ARG A 17 -1.72 -2.98 3.00
C ARG A 17 -0.65 -2.74 1.96
N ILE A 18 0.44 -2.12 2.40
CA ILE A 18 1.62 -1.87 1.58
C ILE A 18 2.75 -2.68 2.21
N ILE A 19 3.38 -3.54 1.43
CA ILE A 19 4.57 -4.27 1.86
C ILE A 19 5.76 -3.69 1.10
N LEU A 20 6.67 -3.09 1.85
CA LEU A 20 7.93 -2.58 1.34
C LEU A 20 9.00 -3.64 1.56
N THR A 21 9.73 -4.02 0.51
CA THR A 21 10.87 -4.95 0.63
C THR A 21 12.14 -4.28 0.12
N ASN A 22 13.15 -4.18 0.98
CA ASN A 22 14.47 -3.71 0.55
C ASN A 22 15.24 -4.86 -0.13
N THR A 23 15.10 -4.93 -1.45
CA THR A 23 15.81 -5.88 -2.31
C THR A 23 17.23 -5.44 -2.70
N GLY A 24 17.69 -4.28 -2.21
CA GLY A 24 19.04 -3.77 -2.45
C GLY A 24 20.11 -4.42 -1.57
N ARG A 25 21.32 -3.87 -1.62
CA ARG A 25 22.47 -4.31 -0.79
C ARG A 25 22.79 -3.36 0.38
N SER A 26 22.08 -2.23 0.46
CA SER A 26 22.31 -1.17 1.43
C SER A 26 21.01 -0.84 2.16
N THR A 27 21.11 -0.36 3.41
CA THR A 27 19.97 0.17 4.15
C THR A 27 19.37 1.36 3.40
N LEU A 28 18.05 1.34 3.20
CA LEU A 28 17.30 2.49 2.70
C LEU A 28 17.01 3.44 3.86
N THR A 29 17.05 4.74 3.61
CA THR A 29 16.76 5.79 4.60
C THR A 29 15.75 6.79 4.05
N ASN A 30 15.11 7.53 4.95
CA ASN A 30 14.11 8.57 4.63
C ASN A 30 13.04 8.10 3.65
N ILE A 31 12.50 6.91 3.91
CA ILE A 31 11.45 6.34 3.06
C ILE A 31 10.16 7.11 3.34
N VAL A 32 9.51 7.59 2.28
CA VAL A 32 8.20 8.24 2.34
C VAL A 32 7.21 7.40 1.56
N VAL A 33 6.17 6.93 2.23
CA VAL A 33 5.01 6.28 1.59
C VAL A 33 3.91 7.31 1.48
N ASP A 34 3.59 7.70 0.25
CA ASP A 34 2.61 8.72 -0.08
C ASP A 34 1.33 8.07 -0.61
N PHE A 35 0.25 8.30 0.12
CA PHE A 35 -1.11 7.83 -0.16
C PHE A 35 -1.96 8.91 -0.84
N GLY A 36 -1.36 10.05 -1.22
CA GLY A 36 -2.02 11.20 -1.85
C GLY A 36 -2.28 12.32 -0.84
N ASN A 37 -3.21 12.10 0.10
CA ASN A 37 -3.56 13.08 1.14
C ASN A 37 -2.82 12.83 2.47
N TYR A 38 -2.13 11.70 2.60
CA TYR A 38 -1.42 11.28 3.79
C TYR A 38 -0.05 10.69 3.43
N GLN A 39 0.93 10.90 4.30
CA GLN A 39 2.27 10.35 4.14
C GLN A 39 2.74 9.67 5.42
N GLU A 40 3.35 8.51 5.27
CA GLU A 40 4.03 7.82 6.35
C GLU A 40 5.54 7.83 6.12
N ARG A 41 6.30 8.17 7.16
CA ARG A 41 7.77 8.29 7.10
C ARG A 41 8.42 7.15 7.87
N ILE A 42 9.27 6.39 7.17
CA ILE A 42 10.02 5.29 7.73
C ILE A 42 11.51 5.68 7.71
N PRO A 43 12.14 5.87 8.88
CA PRO A 43 13.51 6.36 8.94
C PRO A 43 14.53 5.45 8.25
N LYS A 44 14.33 4.13 8.34
CA LYS A 44 15.27 3.14 7.78
C LYS A 44 14.59 1.80 7.47
N LEU A 45 15.08 1.12 6.43
CA LEU A 45 14.77 -0.27 6.12
C LEU A 45 16.06 -1.02 5.74
N PRO A 46 16.62 -1.85 6.64
CA PRO A 46 17.82 -2.63 6.37
C PRO A 46 17.73 -3.53 5.14
N SER A 47 18.88 -3.83 4.54
CA SER A 47 19.00 -4.73 3.39
C SER A 47 18.35 -6.09 3.66
N GLY A 48 17.52 -6.58 2.73
CA GLY A 48 16.83 -7.87 2.84
C GLY A 48 15.62 -7.88 3.78
N GLN A 49 15.29 -6.77 4.45
CA GLN A 49 14.13 -6.70 5.32
C GLN A 49 12.86 -6.25 4.58
N LYS A 50 11.71 -6.58 5.19
CA LYS A 50 10.39 -6.14 4.75
C LYS A 50 9.67 -5.41 5.89
N LEU A 51 8.83 -4.46 5.53
CA LEU A 51 7.96 -3.72 6.45
C LEU A 51 6.55 -3.66 5.88
N MET A 52 5.56 -3.96 6.72
CA MET A 52 4.15 -3.71 6.40
C MET A 52 3.77 -2.33 6.90
N VAL A 53 3.12 -1.58 6.02
CA VAL A 53 2.66 -0.21 6.23
C VAL A 53 1.17 -0.19 5.93
N SER A 54 0.40 0.33 6.86
CA SER A 54 -1.03 0.54 6.71
C SER A 54 -1.32 1.97 7.16
N PRO A 55 -1.93 2.81 6.31
CA PRO A 55 -2.25 4.16 6.70
C PRO A 55 -3.21 4.09 7.90
N GLN A 56 -2.94 4.89 8.93
CA GLN A 56 -3.75 4.87 10.15
C GLN A 56 -5.15 5.38 9.82
N SER A 57 -6.12 4.47 9.85
CA SER A 57 -7.51 4.72 9.46
C SER A 57 -8.12 5.91 10.22
N GLY A 58 -8.68 6.86 9.49
CA GLY A 58 -9.45 7.98 10.05
C GLY A 58 -9.78 9.07 9.03
N ASP A 59 -8.82 9.41 8.16
CA ASP A 59 -8.90 10.63 7.34
C ASP A 59 -8.93 10.38 5.81
N PHE A 60 -9.04 9.13 5.36
CA PHE A 60 -9.01 8.79 3.94
C PHE A 60 -10.04 7.70 3.61
N ASP A 61 -10.78 7.92 2.52
CA ASP A 61 -11.64 6.90 1.94
C ASP A 61 -10.79 5.93 1.12
N ILE A 62 -10.78 4.66 1.53
CA ILE A 62 -10.09 3.57 0.83
C ILE A 62 -10.61 3.42 -0.62
N ALA A 63 -11.84 3.86 -0.89
CA ALA A 63 -12.40 3.98 -2.24
C ALA A 63 -11.50 4.81 -3.18
N GLU A 64 -10.96 5.91 -2.68
CA GLU A 64 -10.25 6.94 -3.47
C GLU A 64 -8.75 6.63 -3.65
N LEU A 65 -8.21 5.63 -2.96
CA LEU A 65 -6.79 5.27 -3.04
C LEU A 65 -6.48 4.42 -4.28
N ASP A 66 -6.12 5.05 -5.40
CA ASP A 66 -5.82 4.32 -6.65
C ASP A 66 -4.38 3.82 -6.76
N GLU A 67 -3.44 4.57 -6.21
CA GLU A 67 -2.02 4.22 -6.21
C GLU A 67 -1.30 4.74 -4.97
N VAL A 68 -0.15 4.15 -4.70
CA VAL A 68 0.79 4.59 -3.66
C VAL A 68 2.10 4.96 -4.32
N THR A 69 2.70 6.06 -3.89
CA THR A 69 4.05 6.46 -4.31
C THR A 69 5.01 6.28 -3.16
N VAL A 70 6.13 5.60 -3.41
CA VAL A 70 7.17 5.39 -2.40
C VAL A 70 8.47 6.01 -2.88
N THR A 71 9.04 6.88 -2.05
CA THR A 71 10.36 7.49 -2.28
C THR A 71 11.33 7.12 -1.16
N ALA A 72 12.63 7.16 -1.42
CA ALA A 72 13.68 6.99 -0.42
C ALA A 72 14.98 7.69 -0.85
N ASP A 73 15.89 7.90 0.10
CA ASP A 73 17.26 8.32 -0.22
C ASP A 73 17.95 7.25 -1.07
N ASN A 74 18.65 7.69 -2.12
CA ASN A 74 19.25 6.93 -3.24
C ASN A 74 18.48 7.00 -4.57
N GLY A 75 17.49 7.90 -4.69
CA GLY A 75 16.77 8.11 -5.94
C GLY A 75 15.68 7.08 -6.22
N ILE A 76 15.27 6.30 -5.22
CA ILE A 76 14.07 5.46 -5.33
C ILE A 76 12.84 6.35 -5.46
N HIS A 77 12.08 6.12 -6.53
CA HIS A 77 10.76 6.69 -6.77
C HIS A 77 9.92 5.64 -7.48
N ILE A 78 8.96 5.04 -6.76
CA ILE A 78 8.16 3.92 -7.25
C ILE A 78 6.69 4.24 -7.03
N THR A 79 5.91 4.24 -8.10
CA THR A 79 4.44 4.34 -8.04
C THR A 79 3.82 2.97 -8.34
N LYS A 80 2.88 2.54 -7.50
CA LYS A 80 2.17 1.26 -7.65
C LYS A 80 0.68 1.46 -7.49
N LYS A 81 -0.07 0.96 -8.48
CA LYS A 81 -1.52 0.80 -8.34
C LYS A 81 -1.84 -0.27 -7.31
N TYR A 82 -2.89 -0.04 -6.54
CA TYR A 82 -3.38 -1.06 -5.62
C TYR A 82 -3.99 -2.22 -6.39
N ARG A 83 -3.53 -3.43 -6.08
CA ARG A 83 -4.25 -4.63 -6.48
C ARG A 83 -5.49 -4.77 -5.60
N GLN A 84 -6.58 -5.22 -6.20
CA GLN A 84 -7.84 -5.49 -5.51
C GLN A 84 -8.22 -6.95 -5.69
N THR A 85 -8.91 -7.49 -4.71
CA THR A 85 -9.71 -8.71 -4.89
C THR A 85 -10.76 -8.43 -5.98
N PRO A 86 -10.89 -9.28 -7.01
CA PRO A 86 -11.99 -9.17 -7.96
C PRO A 86 -13.31 -9.19 -7.19
N LYS A 87 -14.20 -8.22 -7.43
CA LYS A 87 -15.58 -8.32 -6.96
C LYS A 87 -16.17 -9.58 -7.60
N MET A 88 -16.51 -10.60 -6.82
CA MET A 88 -17.18 -11.78 -7.34
C MET A 88 -18.52 -11.33 -7.96
N PRO A 89 -18.76 -11.53 -9.27
CA PRO A 89 -20.07 -11.27 -9.84
C PRO A 89 -21.03 -12.33 -9.31
N GLY A 90 -21.99 -11.95 -8.47
CA GLY A 90 -23.15 -12.78 -8.16
C GLY A 90 -23.25 -13.28 -6.71
N MET A 91 -23.96 -12.50 -5.88
CA MET A 91 -24.95 -13.04 -4.93
C MET A 91 -26.23 -12.21 -5.09
N ILE A 92 -26.80 -12.23 -6.29
CA ILE A 92 -28.21 -11.91 -6.52
C ILE A 92 -28.78 -13.09 -7.29
N GLY A 93 -29.78 -13.76 -6.72
CA GLY A 93 -30.56 -14.77 -7.44
C GLY A 93 -30.90 -15.99 -6.59
N GLY A 94 -31.78 -15.81 -5.61
CA GLY A 94 -32.37 -16.90 -4.84
C GLY A 94 -33.70 -16.52 -4.22
N MET A 95 -34.51 -15.73 -4.92
CA MET A 95 -35.95 -15.68 -4.69
C MET A 95 -36.58 -16.52 -5.80
N GLY A 96 -36.83 -17.78 -5.47
CA GLY A 96 -37.72 -18.70 -6.18
C GLY A 96 -38.70 -19.27 -5.17
#